data_AF-A0A100XYK0-F1
#
_entry.id   AF-A0A100XYK0-F1
#
_cell.length_a   1.000
_cell.length_b   1.000
_cell.length_c   1.000
_cell.angle_alpha   90.00
_cell.angle_beta   90.00
_cell.angle_gamma   90.00
#
_symmetry.space_group_name_H-M   'P 1'
#
loop_
_entity.id
_entity.type
_entity.pdbx_description
1 polymer ?
#
loop_
_entity_poly.entity_id
_entity_poly.type
_entity_poly.pdbx_seq_one_letter_code
_entity_poly.pdbx_strand_id
1 'polypeptide(L)' 'MTEVLPEKVSITKPSEVPGAVVLSLTTPASWEDFQGFLKAVESLQSDGFVVRSVESSYKLFRVWLRREEG' A
#
# COMPACT_ATOMS: atom_id res chain seq x y z
N MET A 1 -18.29 7.19 -25.16
CA MET A 1 -17.67 5.99 -24.61
C MET A 1 -16.43 6.47 -23.88
N THR A 2 -16.51 6.58 -22.56
CA THR A 2 -15.43 7.14 -21.74
C THR A 2 -14.95 6.00 -20.86
N GLU A 3 -13.78 5.47 -21.17
CA GLU A 3 -13.10 4.47 -20.35
C GLU A 3 -12.71 5.09 -19.01
N VAL A 4 -13.44 4.69 -17.96
CA VAL A 4 -13.16 5.04 -16.57
C VAL A 4 -12.19 4.01 -16.00
N LEU A 5 -10.98 4.45 -15.65
CA LEU A 5 -9.97 3.66 -14.93
C LEU A 5 -10.58 3.14 -13.61
N PRO A 6 -10.32 1.88 -13.19
CA PRO A 6 -10.94 1.32 -11.99
C PRO A 6 -10.45 2.04 -10.72
N GLU A 7 -11.40 2.60 -9.96
CA GLU A 7 -11.24 3.38 -8.72
C GLU A 7 -10.69 2.61 -7.51
N LYS A 8 -10.00 1.48 -7.69
CA LYS A 8 -9.87 0.47 -6.62
C LYS A 8 -8.47 0.22 -6.07
N VAL A 9 -7.61 1.23 -6.10
CA VAL A 9 -6.44 1.31 -5.20
C VAL A 9 -6.41 2.70 -4.58
N SER A 10 -7.04 2.85 -3.42
CA SER A 10 -6.89 4.07 -2.62
C SER A 10 -5.58 3.97 -1.83
N ILE A 11 -4.50 4.52 -2.39
CA ILE A 11 -3.31 4.88 -1.61
C ILE A 11 -3.75 6.04 -0.72
N THR A 12 -4.15 5.74 0.51
CA THR A 12 -4.52 6.78 1.45
C THR A 12 -3.24 7.55 1.77
N LYS A 13 -3.24 8.87 1.53
CA LYS A 13 -2.12 9.77 1.83
C LYS A 13 -1.55 9.44 3.22
N PRO A 14 -0.22 9.42 3.38
CA PRO A 14 0.40 9.10 4.66
C PRO A 14 -0.17 9.99 5.75
N SER A 15 -0.61 9.38 6.85
CA SER A 15 -0.92 10.09 8.10
C SER A 15 0.25 11.01 8.47
N GLU A 16 -0.06 12.08 9.21
CA GLU A 16 0.74 13.25 9.62
C GLU A 16 2.12 12.98 10.30
N VAL A 17 2.67 11.77 10.17
CA VAL A 17 4.02 11.41 10.61
C VAL A 17 4.98 11.54 9.42
N PRO A 18 5.88 12.54 9.41
CA PRO A 18 6.91 12.61 8.37
C PRO A 18 7.73 11.30 8.35
N GLY A 19 7.80 10.67 7.16
CA GLY A 19 8.53 9.42 6.94
C GLY A 19 7.73 8.12 7.12
N ALA A 20 6.43 8.17 7.41
CA ALA A 20 5.55 7.01 7.41
C ALA A 20 4.75 6.91 6.10
N VAL A 21 4.66 5.71 5.51
CA VAL A 21 3.86 5.42 4.30
C VAL A 21 2.88 4.30 4.62
N VAL A 22 1.64 4.41 4.16
CA VAL A 22 0.62 3.39 4.35
C VAL A 22 0.12 2.93 3.00
N LEU A 23 0.28 1.65 2.70
CA LEU A 23 -0.29 1.01 1.52
C LEU A 23 -1.52 0.22 1.94
N SER A 24 -2.62 0.35 1.20
CA SER A 24 -3.83 -0.44 1.42
C SER A 24 -4.41 -1.01 0.14
N LEU A 25 -4.86 -2.26 0.22
CA LEU A 25 -5.58 -3.00 -0.81
C LEU A 25 -6.94 -3.43 -0.25
N THR A 26 -8.02 -3.01 -0.89
CA THR A 26 -9.39 -3.38 -0.49
C THR A 26 -9.94 -4.49 -1.38
N THR A 27 -10.63 -5.45 -0.78
CA THR A 27 -11.23 -6.57 -1.53
C THR A 27 -12.66 -6.23 -2.03
N PRO A 28 -13.15 -6.88 -3.10
CA PRO A 28 -12.41 -7.80 -3.96
C PRO A 28 -11.36 -7.05 -4.78
N ALA A 29 -10.16 -7.64 -4.84
CA ALA A 29 -9.00 -7.19 -5.60
C ALA A 29 -8.60 -8.34 -6.53
N SER A 30 -8.18 -8.01 -7.75
CA SER A 30 -7.71 -9.02 -8.70
C SER A 30 -6.34 -9.54 -8.27
N TRP A 31 -5.93 -10.69 -8.82
CA TRP A 31 -4.57 -11.18 -8.59
C TRP A 31 -3.52 -10.16 -9.05
N GLU A 32 -3.76 -9.47 -10.16
CA GLU A 32 -2.88 -8.39 -10.66
C GLU A 32 -2.78 -7.21 -9.68
N ASP A 33 -3.89 -6.80 -9.06
CA ASP A 33 -3.90 -5.74 -8.04
C ASP A 33 -3.08 -6.16 -6.81
N PHE A 34 -3.20 -7.43 -6.40
CA PHE A 34 -2.41 -7.98 -5.30
C PHE A 34 -0.92 -8.03 -5.63
N GLN A 35 -0.55 -8.45 -6.83
CA GLN A 35 0.85 -8.42 -7.29
C GLN A 35 1.41 -6.99 -7.36
N GLY A 36 0.61 -6.04 -7.85
CA GLY A 36 0.97 -4.62 -7.87
C GLY A 36 1.19 -4.05 -6.46
N PHE A 37 0.33 -4.45 -5.52
CA PHE A 37 0.47 -4.08 -4.11
C PHE A 37 1.79 -4.61 -3.51
N LEU A 38 2.12 -5.89 -3.72
CA LEU A 38 3.38 -6.47 -3.23
C LEU A 38 4.60 -5.77 -3.83
N LYS A 39 4.60 -5.50 -5.14
CA LYS A 39 5.68 -4.75 -5.80
C LYS A 39 5.86 -3.34 -5.23
N ALA A 40 4.76 -2.67 -4.88
CA ALA A 40 4.83 -1.34 -4.24
C ALA A 40 5.47 -1.42 -2.85
N VAL A 41 5.14 -2.44 -2.06
CA VAL A 41 5.78 -2.71 -0.76
C VAL A 41 7.28 -2.98 -0.95
N GLU A 42 7.66 -3.88 -1.88
CA GLU A 42 9.06 -4.21 -2.16
C GLU A 42 9.87 -3.00 -2.64
N SER A 43 9.28 -2.17 -3.52
CA SER A 43 9.92 -0.94 -4.00
C SER A 43 10.23 0.04 -2.86
N LEU A 44 9.28 0.24 -1.94
CA LEU A 44 9.50 1.05 -0.75
C LEU A 44 10.56 0.45 0.17
N GLN A 45 10.60 -0.88 0.32
CA GLN A 45 11.66 -1.54 1.08
C GLN A 45 13.04 -1.31 0.47
N SER A 46 13.14 -1.31 -0.86
CA SER A 46 14.38 -0.98 -1.57
C SER A 46 14.79 0.50 -1.42
N ASP A 47 13.85 1.41 -1.19
CA ASP A 47 14.11 2.85 -0.93
C ASP A 47 14.51 3.13 0.54
N GLY A 48 14.60 2.08 1.38
CA GLY A 48 14.99 2.19 2.79
C GLY A 48 13.81 2.32 3.75
N PHE A 49 12.59 2.02 3.32
CA PHE A 49 11.45 1.90 4.22
C PHE A 49 11.38 0.51 4.85
N VAL A 50 11.10 0.45 6.14
CA VAL A 50 10.93 -0.81 6.88
C VAL A 50 9.45 -1.02 7.17
N VAL A 51 8.94 -2.22 6.92
CA VAL A 51 7.57 -2.60 7.29
C VAL A 51 7.47 -2.62 8.82
N ARG A 52 6.58 -1.81 9.37
CA ARG A 52 6.36 -1.69 10.83
C ARG A 52 5.15 -2.50 11.29
N SER A 53 4.11 -2.55 10.49
CA SER A 53 2.88 -3.26 10.83
C SER A 53 2.16 -3.71 9.57
N VAL A 54 1.37 -4.77 9.71
CA VAL A 54 0.50 -5.31 8.68
C VAL A 54 -0.86 -5.61 9.32
N GLU A 55 -1.93 -5.13 8.71
CA GLU A 55 -3.32 -5.37 9.11
C GLU A 55 -3.99 -6.12 7.98
N SER A 56 -4.55 -7.28 8.30
CA SER A 56 -5.38 -8.04 7.41
C SER A 56 -6.74 -8.22 8.06
N SER A 57 -7.77 -7.76 7.37
CA SER A 57 -9.18 -7.92 7.70
C SER A 57 -9.91 -8.50 6.50
N TYR A 58 -11.12 -9.04 6.72
CA TYR A 58 -11.94 -9.69 5.69
C TYR A 58 -12.12 -8.88 4.39
N LYS A 59 -11.93 -7.56 4.42
CA LYS A 59 -12.01 -6.70 3.24
C LYS A 59 -10.82 -5.76 2.99
N LEU A 60 -9.77 -5.84 3.81
CA LEU A 60 -8.71 -4.85 3.80
C LEU A 60 -7.38 -5.51 4.12
N PHE A 61 -6.40 -5.25 3.27
CA PHE A 61 -5.01 -5.54 3.54
C PHE A 61 -4.26 -4.21 3.60
N ARG A 62 -3.59 -3.92 4.71
CA ARG A 62 -2.90 -2.65 4.93
C ARG A 62 -1.51 -2.91 5.48
N VAL A 63 -0.53 -2.18 4.96
CA VAL A 63 0.88 -2.27 5.36
C VAL A 63 1.35 -0.87 5.71
N TRP A 64 1.90 -0.72 6.91
CA TRP A 64 2.55 0.51 7.35
C TRP A 64 4.05 0.34 7.22
N LEU A 65 4.67 1.28 6.50
CA LEU A 65 6.10 1.35 6.31
C LEU A 65 6.62 2.66 6.92
N ARG A 66 7.85 2.65 7.42
CA ARG A 66 8.53 3.86 7.89
C ARG A 66 9.98 3.83 7.44
N ARG A 67 10.51 4.97 7.00
CA ARG A 67 11.95 5.09 6.73
C ARG A 67 12.73 4.97 8.04
N GLU A 68 13.73 4.11 8.08
CA GLU A 68 14.69 4.11 9.19
C GLU A 68 15.59 5.34 8.97
N GLU A 69 15.49 6.35 9.85
CA GLU A 69 16.51 7.40 9.91
C GLU A 69 17.77 6.74 10.48
N GLY A 70 18.76 6.52 9.61
CA GLY A 70 20.12 6.18 10.00
C GLY A 70 20.90 7.37 10.52
#